data_AF-A0A183HFY5-F1
#
_entry.id   AF-A0A183HFY5-F1
#
_cell.length_a   1.000
_cell.length_b   1.000
_cell.length_c   1.000
_cell.angle_alpha   90.00
_cell.angle_beta   90.00
_cell.angle_gamma   90.00
#
_symmetry.space_group_name_H-M   'P 1'
#
loop_
_entity.id
_entity.type
_entity.pdbx_description
1 polymer ?
#
loop_
_entity_poly.entity_id
_entity_poly.type
_entity_poly.pdbx_seq_one_letter_code
_entity_poly.pdbx_strand_id
1 'polypeptide(L)'
;MQFCRSKFKAMRYAAVDASTSEIVVALSDIDETRSTDNVPIGNLVRAVSIKYVNQTIFKHPAMQLLVHESHSIFCRAQHNAKVLTLTVPDVLSYSLQYRSIIRSTLSMIPVSEFEIKESLATAELIWSLIEAIFIKTHGI
;
A
#
# COMPACT_ATOMS: atom_id res chain seq x y z
N MET A 1 12.38 46.07 -9.48
CA MET A 1 12.09 45.70 -8.07
C MET A 1 10.98 44.66 -8.07
N GLN A 2 11.27 43.52 -7.43
CA GLN A 2 10.41 42.44 -6.91
C GLN A 2 9.07 42.13 -7.61
N PHE A 3 9.08 41.06 -8.42
CA PHE A 3 7.95 40.13 -8.48
C PHE A 3 8.06 39.15 -7.30
N CYS A 4 7.25 39.33 -6.27
CA CYS A 4 7.05 38.31 -5.24
C CYS A 4 6.17 37.19 -5.81
N ARG A 5 6.78 36.12 -6.34
CA ARG A 5 6.09 34.84 -6.52
C ARG A 5 6.03 34.13 -5.17
N SER A 6 4.90 34.26 -4.48
CA SER A 6 4.52 33.29 -3.47
C SER A 6 4.25 31.95 -4.17
N LYS A 7 5.20 31.02 -4.10
CA LYS A 7 4.96 29.61 -4.45
C LYS A 7 4.52 28.90 -3.17
N PHE A 8 3.25 29.04 -2.79
CA PHE A 8 2.62 28.03 -1.95
C PHE A 8 2.65 26.71 -2.73
N LYS A 9 3.45 25.77 -2.24
CA LYS A 9 3.54 24.41 -2.79
C LYS A 9 2.21 23.74 -2.50
N ALA A 10 1.35 23.60 -3.52
CA ALA A 10 0.09 22.87 -3.39
C ALA A 10 0.39 21.48 -2.79
N MET A 11 -0.16 21.20 -1.61
CA MET A 11 -0.01 19.90 -0.99
C MET A 11 -0.96 18.91 -1.68
N ARG A 12 -0.40 17.79 -2.10
CA ARG A 12 -1.13 16.71 -2.77
C ARG A 12 -1.56 15.68 -1.75
N TYR A 13 -2.84 15.34 -1.80
CA TYR A 13 -3.44 14.34 -0.94
C TYR A 13 -4.03 13.21 -1.77
N ALA A 14 -4.00 12.00 -1.21
CA ALA A 14 -4.66 10.84 -1.77
C ALA A 14 -5.73 10.37 -0.79
N ALA A 15 -6.96 10.24 -1.27
CA ALA A 15 -8.02 9.51 -0.59
C ALA A 15 -8.19 8.16 -1.29
N VAL A 16 -8.35 7.11 -0.49
CA VAL A 16 -8.57 5.76 -0.99
C VAL A 16 -9.84 5.21 -0.38
N ASP A 17 -10.74 4.74 -1.24
CA ASP A 17 -11.91 3.97 -0.84
C ASP A 17 -11.86 2.59 -1.51
N ALA A 18 -12.28 1.56 -0.79
CA ALA A 18 -12.20 0.18 -1.24
C ALA A 18 -13.54 -0.53 -1.01
N SER A 19 -14.07 -1.10 -2.07
CA SER A 19 -15.24 -1.98 -2.06
C SER A 19 -14.84 -3.41 -2.40
N THR A 20 -15.78 -4.35 -2.38
CA THR A 20 -15.55 -5.74 -2.78
C THR A 20 -15.23 -5.91 -4.27
N SER A 21 -15.50 -4.89 -5.11
CA SER A 21 -15.36 -4.97 -6.57
C SER A 21 -14.41 -3.92 -7.17
N GLU A 22 -13.95 -2.94 -6.40
CA GLU A 22 -13.01 -1.94 -6.85
C GLU A 22 -12.30 -1.21 -5.72
N ILE A 23 -11.11 -0.68 -6.02
CA ILE A 23 -10.44 0.35 -5.23
C ILE A 23 -10.50 1.66 -6.02
N VAL A 24 -10.98 2.72 -5.37
CA VAL A 24 -10.99 4.08 -5.93
C VAL A 24 -9.90 4.89 -5.23
N VAL A 25 -8.95 5.40 -6.00
CA VAL A 25 -7.91 6.32 -5.52
C VAL A 25 -8.18 7.70 -6.11
N ALA A 26 -8.45 8.68 -5.26
CA ALA A 26 -8.66 10.07 -5.63
C ALA A 26 -7.47 10.93 -5.16
N LEU A 27 -6.84 11.62 -6.09
CA LEU A 27 -5.77 12.58 -5.87
C LEU A 27 -6.33 13.98 -5.94
N SER A 28 -6.04 14.79 -4.94
CA SER A 28 -6.51 16.18 -4.85
C SER A 28 -5.37 17.12 -4.48
N ASP A 29 -5.39 18.32 -5.05
CA ASP A 29 -4.56 19.45 -4.62
C ASP A 29 -5.36 20.25 -3.60
N ILE A 30 -4.89 20.31 -2.36
CA ILE A 30 -5.56 21.05 -1.29
C ILE A 30 -5.01 22.48 -1.26
N ASP A 31 -5.93 23.44 -1.20
CA ASP A 31 -5.62 24.86 -1.06
C ASP A 31 -5.89 25.29 0.38
N GLU A 32 -4.83 25.33 1.18
CA GLU A 32 -4.89 25.70 2.59
C GLU A 32 -5.48 27.11 2.79
N THR A 33 -5.36 28.00 1.80
CA THR A 33 -5.89 29.37 1.89
C THR A 33 -7.42 29.43 1.83
N ARG A 34 -8.05 28.37 1.32
CA ARG A 34 -9.52 28.23 1.22
C ARG A 34 -10.10 27.35 2.31
N SER A 35 -9.25 26.68 3.10
CA SER A 35 -9.68 25.84 4.21
C SER A 35 -10.21 26.71 5.35
N THR A 36 -11.49 26.56 5.69
CA THR A 36 -12.11 27.17 6.87
C THR A 36 -12.59 26.05 7.79
N ASP A 37 -12.45 26.24 9.10
CA ASP A 37 -12.89 25.30 10.13
C ASP A 37 -12.31 23.87 10.01
N ASN A 38 -11.03 23.75 9.64
CA ASN A 38 -10.33 22.47 9.44
C ASN A 38 -10.97 21.54 8.38
N VAL A 39 -11.85 22.06 7.53
CA VAL A 39 -12.38 21.30 6.39
C VAL A 39 -11.50 21.62 5.18
N PRO A 40 -10.61 20.69 4.77
CA PRO A 40 -9.72 20.95 3.64
C PRO A 40 -10.54 21.11 2.35
N ILE A 41 -10.40 22.28 1.72
CA ILE A 41 -10.99 22.57 0.41
C ILE A 41 -9.89 22.43 -0.64
N GLY A 42 -10.14 21.62 -1.66
CA GLY A 42 -9.19 21.32 -2.70
C GLY A 42 -9.85 20.99 -4.03
N ASN A 43 -9.05 20.94 -5.08
CA ASN A 43 -9.49 20.52 -6.40
C ASN A 43 -9.10 19.06 -6.62
N LEU A 44 -10.05 18.23 -7.07
CA LEU A 44 -9.75 16.89 -7.53
C LEU A 44 -8.84 16.97 -8.77
N VAL A 45 -7.67 16.36 -8.68
CA VAL A 45 -6.69 16.28 -9.77
C VAL A 45 -7.00 15.08 -10.66
N ARG A 46 -7.20 13.91 -10.04
CA ARG A 46 -7.44 12.66 -10.76
C ARG A 46 -8.10 11.65 -9.84
N ALA A 47 -9.08 10.91 -10.34
CA ALA A 47 -9.55 9.69 -9.71
C ALA A 47 -9.26 8.49 -10.62
N VAL A 48 -8.81 7.38 -10.03
CA VAL A 48 -8.59 6.11 -10.72
C VAL A 48 -9.42 5.06 -9.99
N SER A 49 -10.34 4.42 -10.71
CA SER A 49 -11.00 3.19 -10.25
C SER A 49 -10.20 2.01 -10.79
N ILE A 50 -9.72 1.17 -9.88
CA ILE A 50 -9.09 -0.11 -10.16
C ILE A 50 -10.18 -1.16 -9.93
N LYS A 51 -10.86 -1.55 -11.00
CA LYS A 51 -11.87 -2.60 -10.94
C LYS A 51 -11.21 -3.94 -10.75
N TYR A 52 -11.71 -4.73 -9.80
CA TYR A 52 -11.45 -6.16 -9.77
C TYR A 52 -12.19 -6.79 -10.95
N VAL A 53 -11.55 -6.81 -12.13
CA VAL A 53 -11.92 -7.75 -13.18
C VAL A 53 -11.84 -9.14 -12.54
N ASN A 54 -12.71 -10.08 -12.92
CA ASN A 54 -12.61 -11.50 -12.53
C ASN A 54 -11.24 -12.05 -12.96
N GLN A 55 -10.21 -11.69 -12.19
CA GLN A 55 -8.90 -12.27 -12.21
C GLN A 55 -9.19 -13.71 -11.85
N THR A 56 -8.84 -14.61 -12.75
CA THR A 56 -8.81 -16.04 -12.49
C THR A 56 -8.38 -16.25 -11.05
N ILE A 57 -9.35 -16.60 -10.19
CA ILE A 57 -9.13 -16.88 -8.76
C ILE A 57 -7.87 -17.74 -8.74
N PHE A 58 -6.81 -17.25 -8.10
CA PHE A 58 -5.47 -17.84 -8.18
C PHE A 58 -5.59 -19.37 -8.18
N LYS A 59 -5.27 -20.04 -9.28
CA LYS A 59 -5.58 -21.48 -9.39
C LYS A 59 -4.72 -22.32 -8.45
N HIS A 60 -3.54 -21.81 -8.14
CA HIS A 60 -2.59 -22.49 -7.25
C HIS A 60 -2.99 -22.27 -5.78
N PRO A 61 -3.20 -23.34 -4.98
CA PRO A 61 -3.63 -23.22 -3.59
C PRO A 61 -2.71 -22.35 -2.72
N ALA A 62 -1.39 -22.44 -2.91
CA ALA A 62 -0.45 -21.60 -2.16
C ALA A 62 -0.62 -20.09 -2.49
N MET A 63 -1.01 -19.76 -3.72
CA MET A 63 -1.24 -18.37 -4.11
C MET A 63 -2.56 -17.84 -3.55
N GLN A 64 -3.59 -18.69 -3.41
CA GLN A 64 -4.82 -18.32 -2.70
C GLN A 64 -4.53 -18.03 -1.23
N LEU A 65 -3.73 -18.89 -0.59
CA LEU A 65 -3.34 -18.73 0.81
C LEU A 65 -2.49 -17.47 1.02
N LEU A 66 -1.53 -17.20 0.12
CA LEU A 66 -0.76 -15.96 0.11
C LEU A 66 -1.68 -14.75 0.11
N VAL A 67 -2.66 -14.70 -0.80
CA VAL A 67 -3.55 -13.55 -0.95
C VAL A 67 -4.44 -13.38 0.27
N HIS A 68 -5.01 -14.47 0.78
CA HIS A 68 -5.86 -14.47 1.97
C HIS A 68 -5.13 -13.92 3.20
N GLU A 69 -3.95 -14.48 3.50
CA GLU A 69 -3.16 -14.08 4.66
C GLU A 69 -2.61 -12.65 4.51
N SER A 70 -2.18 -12.28 3.31
CA SER A 70 -1.72 -10.92 3.01
C SER A 70 -2.83 -9.90 3.19
N HIS A 71 -4.03 -10.20 2.68
CA HIS A 71 -5.20 -9.34 2.84
C HIS A 71 -5.54 -9.13 4.32
N SER A 72 -5.53 -10.20 5.12
CA SER A 72 -5.74 -10.11 6.58
C SER A 72 -4.76 -9.15 7.26
N ILE A 73 -3.47 -9.22 6.90
CA ILE A 73 -2.44 -8.30 7.41
C ILE A 73 -2.73 -6.85 7.01
N PHE A 74 -3.02 -6.60 5.72
CA PHE A 74 -3.29 -5.25 5.25
C PHE A 74 -4.54 -4.65 5.88
N CYS A 75 -5.62 -5.42 6.00
CA CYS A 75 -6.83 -4.96 6.69
C CYS A 75 -6.56 -4.59 8.14
N ARG A 76 -5.79 -5.41 8.88
CA ARG A 76 -5.40 -5.11 10.26
C ARG A 76 -4.52 -3.86 10.34
N ALA A 77 -3.52 -3.74 9.48
CA ALA A 77 -2.65 -2.57 9.43
C ALA A 77 -3.42 -1.29 9.13
N GLN A 78 -4.34 -1.32 8.15
CA GLN A 78 -5.20 -0.20 7.80
C GLN A 78 -6.18 0.16 8.92
N HIS A 79 -6.82 -0.84 9.53
CA HIS A 79 -7.70 -0.61 10.66
C HIS A 79 -6.94 0.07 11.80
N ASN A 80 -5.77 -0.46 12.17
CA ASN A 80 -4.95 0.12 13.22
C ASN A 80 -4.48 1.52 12.86
N ALA A 81 -4.09 1.80 11.61
CA ALA A 81 -3.69 3.14 11.17
C ALA A 81 -4.82 4.18 11.27
N LYS A 82 -6.08 3.74 11.18
CA LYS A 82 -7.26 4.62 11.34
C LYS A 82 -7.60 4.88 12.81
N VAL A 83 -7.32 3.93 13.70
CA VAL A 83 -7.69 3.98 15.12
C VAL A 83 -6.55 4.51 15.99
N LEU A 84 -5.30 4.25 15.59
CA LEU A 84 -4.07 4.51 16.35
C LEU A 84 -3.00 5.08 15.42
N THR A 85 -2.13 5.92 15.95
CA THR A 85 -0.90 6.31 15.24
C THR A 85 0.07 5.14 15.25
N LEU A 86 0.35 4.55 14.09
CA LEU A 86 1.32 3.47 13.96
C LEU A 86 2.75 3.98 14.17
N THR A 87 3.51 3.28 15.01
CA THR A 87 4.94 3.52 15.18
C THR A 87 5.75 2.70 14.18
N VAL A 88 7.03 3.04 13.99
CA VAL A 88 7.94 2.28 13.12
C VAL A 88 8.01 0.78 13.51
N PRO A 89 8.11 0.40 14.80
CA PRO A 89 8.01 -1.00 15.21
C PRO A 89 6.72 -1.70 14.80
N ASP A 90 5.57 -1.02 14.85
CA ASP A 90 4.28 -1.62 14.44
C ASP A 90 4.28 -1.92 12.93
N VAL A 91 4.75 -0.97 12.13
CA VAL A 91 4.88 -1.13 10.68
C VAL A 91 5.86 -2.25 10.35
N LEU A 92 7.00 -2.32 11.05
CA LEU A 92 7.97 -3.39 10.89
C LEU A 92 7.38 -4.76 11.23
N SER A 93 6.59 -4.87 12.30
CA SER A 93 5.91 -6.11 12.69
C SER A 93 4.96 -6.62 11.61
N TYR A 94 4.15 -5.74 11.02
CA TYR A 94 3.28 -6.11 9.90
C TYR A 94 4.07 -6.54 8.67
N SER A 95 5.17 -5.83 8.38
CA SER A 95 6.03 -6.15 7.24
C SER A 95 6.71 -7.51 7.37
N LEU A 96 7.21 -7.84 8.58
CA LEU A 96 7.80 -9.15 8.89
C LEU A 96 6.77 -10.29 8.78
N GLN A 97 5.53 -10.08 9.24
CA GLN A 97 4.45 -11.05 9.05
C GLN A 97 4.19 -11.31 7.57
N TYR A 98 4.08 -10.26 6.76
CA TYR A 98 3.86 -10.38 5.31
C TYR A 98 5.01 -11.12 4.61
N ARG A 99 6.26 -10.79 4.95
CA ARG A 99 7.43 -11.47 4.42
C ARG A 99 7.48 -12.96 4.80
N SER A 100 7.06 -13.28 6.02
CA SER A 100 6.95 -14.68 6.48
C SER A 100 6.00 -15.48 5.60
N ILE A 101 4.84 -14.92 5.25
CA ILE A 101 3.86 -15.56 4.37
C ILE A 101 4.42 -15.75 2.96
N ILE A 102 5.10 -14.74 2.39
CA ILE A 102 5.75 -14.89 1.08
C ILE A 102 6.73 -16.06 1.10
N ARG A 103 7.61 -16.13 2.11
CA ARG A 103 8.61 -17.20 2.24
C ARG A 103 7.97 -18.57 2.46
N SER A 104 6.91 -18.64 3.26
CA SER A 104 6.13 -19.88 3.44
C SER A 104 5.47 -20.32 2.14
N THR A 105 4.94 -19.38 1.36
CA THR A 105 4.35 -19.69 0.05
C THR A 105 5.41 -20.17 -0.94
N LEU A 106 6.59 -19.54 -0.96
CA LEU A 106 7.74 -19.96 -1.79
C LEU A 106 8.20 -21.38 -1.49
N SER A 107 8.16 -21.81 -0.22
CA SER A 107 8.55 -23.18 0.15
C SER A 107 7.50 -24.22 -0.24
N MET A 108 6.23 -23.82 -0.37
CA MET A 108 5.13 -24.69 -0.83
C MET A 108 5.08 -24.87 -2.35
N ILE A 109 5.58 -23.90 -3.12
CA ILE A 109 5.57 -23.99 -4.59
C ILE A 109 6.70 -24.93 -5.08
N PRO A 110 6.37 -26.00 -5.83
CA PRO A 110 7.36 -26.94 -6.33
C PRO A 110 8.29 -26.29 -7.36
N VAL A 111 9.51 -26.82 -7.50
CA VAL A 111 10.51 -26.28 -8.45
C VAL A 111 10.05 -26.41 -9.90
N SER A 112 9.16 -27.36 -10.21
CA SER A 112 8.54 -27.53 -11.52
C SER A 112 7.68 -26.34 -11.94
N GLU A 113 7.18 -25.54 -10.99
CA GLU A 113 6.39 -24.34 -11.23
C GLU A 113 7.27 -23.09 -11.24
N PHE A 114 8.27 -23.10 -12.12
CA PHE A 114 9.35 -22.13 -12.15
C PHE A 114 8.85 -20.68 -12.25
N GLU A 115 7.92 -20.38 -13.17
CA GLU A 115 7.45 -19.01 -13.41
C GLU A 115 6.79 -18.38 -12.17
N ILE A 116 5.95 -19.15 -11.47
CA ILE A 116 5.27 -18.67 -10.25
C ILE A 116 6.29 -18.48 -9.14
N LYS A 117 7.22 -19.44 -9.00
CA LYS A 117 8.26 -19.41 -7.98
C LYS A 117 9.23 -18.24 -8.17
N GLU A 118 9.66 -17.99 -9.39
CA GLU A 118 10.52 -16.86 -9.75
C GLU A 118 9.80 -15.53 -9.50
N SER A 119 8.56 -15.38 -9.97
CA SER A 119 7.76 -14.16 -9.75
C SER A 119 7.60 -13.84 -8.27
N LEU A 120 7.32 -14.86 -7.45
CA LEU A 120 7.16 -14.69 -6.01
C LEU A 120 8.50 -14.41 -5.30
N ALA A 121 9.60 -14.98 -5.78
CA ALA A 121 10.94 -14.70 -5.26
C ALA A 121 11.36 -13.25 -5.57
N THR A 122 11.03 -12.75 -6.76
CA THR A 122 11.22 -11.33 -7.10
C THR A 122 10.38 -10.44 -6.20
N ALA A 123 9.13 -10.80 -5.90
CA ALA A 123 8.29 -10.04 -4.97
C ALA A 123 8.88 -10.00 -3.55
N GLU A 124 9.43 -11.12 -3.06
CA GLU A 124 10.13 -11.19 -1.77
C GLU A 124 11.35 -10.25 -1.72
N LEU A 125 12.13 -10.23 -2.80
CA LEU A 125 13.31 -9.37 -2.92
C LEU A 125 12.94 -7.89 -2.92
N ILE A 126 11.94 -7.50 -3.72
CA ILE A 126 11.43 -6.12 -3.78
C ILE A 126 10.94 -5.70 -2.40
N TRP A 127 10.18 -6.55 -1.73
CA TRP A 127 9.66 -6.22 -0.40
C TRP A 127 10.78 -6.08 0.64
N SER A 128 11.76 -6.99 0.62
CA SER A 128 12.94 -6.91 1.49
C SER A 128 13.72 -5.61 1.28
N LEU A 129 13.81 -5.12 0.05
CA LEU A 129 14.42 -3.83 -0.27
C LEU A 129 13.61 -2.66 0.28
N ILE A 130 12.28 -2.67 0.11
CA ILE A 130 11.38 -1.65 0.67
C ILE A 130 11.53 -1.57 2.19
N GLU A 131 11.53 -2.71 2.87
CA GLU A 131 11.72 -2.77 4.32
C GLU A 131 13.09 -2.22 4.75
N ALA A 132 14.15 -2.51 3.99
CA ALA A 132 15.48 -2.00 4.28
C ALA A 132 15.54 -0.47 4.12
N ILE A 133 14.97 0.09 3.05
CA ILE A 133 15.10 1.51 2.70
C ILE A 133 14.14 2.41 3.49
N PHE A 134 12.90 1.98 3.73
CA PHE A 134 11.84 2.87 4.22
C PHE A 134 11.38 2.56 5.65
N ILE A 135 11.67 1.37 6.17
CA ILE A 135 11.18 0.96 7.50
C ILE A 135 12.36 0.88 8.48
N LYS A 136 13.39 0.09 8.15
CA LYS A 136 14.52 -0.16 9.06
C LYS A 136 15.44 1.06 9.24
N THR A 137 15.57 1.89 8.20
CA THR A 137 16.34 3.15 8.26
C THR A 137 15.74 4.19 9.20
N HIS A 138 14.48 4.05 9.61
CA HIS A 138 13.78 5.00 10.49
C HIS A 138 13.60 4.45 11.91
N GLY A 139 14.13 3.25 12.18
CA GLY A 139 14.12 2.58 13.48
C GLY A 139 15.48 2.55 14.19
N ILE A 140 16.43 3.38 13.76
CA ILE A 140 17.73 3.63 14.41
C ILE A 140 17.69 5.05 14.98
#